data_AF-R7G4M7-F1
#
_entry.id   AF-R7G4M7-F1
#
_cell.length_a   1.000
_cell.length_b   1.000
_cell.length_c   1.000
_cell.angle_alpha   90.00
_cell.angle_beta   90.00
_cell.angle_gamma   90.00
#
_symmetry.space_group_name_H-M   'P 1'
#
loop_
_entity.id
_entity.type
_entity.pdbx_description
1 polymer ?
#
loop_
_entity_poly.entity_id
_entity_poly.type
_entity_poly.pdbx_seq_one_letter_code
_entity_poly.pdbx_strand_id
1 'polypeptide(L)'
;MLELMEDGCFNIVCMQPFACLPNHITGKGVIKAIKKKYPKSNIVAIDYDPGASEVNQLNRIKLMFATAKKNLAAQEKSSVAYQEPLLETCENTKSQKDLRIMKS
;
A
#
# COMPACT_ATOMS: atom_id res chain seq x y z
N MET A 1 -17.42 -3.12 5.42
CA MET A 1 -16.40 -2.37 4.62
C MET A 1 -16.01 -1.08 5.31
N LEU A 2 -16.95 -0.19 5.63
CA LEU A 2 -16.63 1.10 6.27
C LEU A 2 -16.04 0.91 7.68
N GLU A 3 -16.70 0.10 8.51
CA GLU A 3 -16.21 -0.28 9.85
C GLU A 3 -14.79 -0.88 9.81
N LEU A 4 -14.54 -1.82 8.89
CA LEU A 4 -13.18 -2.36 8.69
C LEU A 4 -12.13 -1.28 8.36
N MET A 5 -12.50 -0.23 7.64
CA MET A 5 -11.58 0.89 7.36
C MET A 5 -11.37 1.77 8.58
N GLU A 6 -12.37 1.89 9.45
CA GLU A 6 -12.26 2.58 10.74
C GLU A 6 -11.34 1.80 11.68
N ASP A 7 -11.33 0.46 11.58
CA ASP A 7 -10.38 -0.44 12.25
C ASP A 7 -8.99 -0.49 11.59
N GLY A 8 -8.74 0.35 10.57
CA GLY A 8 -7.44 0.46 9.90
C GLY A 8 -7.19 -0.53 8.75
N CYS A 9 -8.18 -1.34 8.37
CA CYS A 9 -8.09 -2.24 7.22
C CYS A 9 -8.46 -1.53 5.91
N PHE A 10 -7.46 -1.04 5.19
CA PHE A 10 -7.66 -0.30 3.93
C PHE A 10 -7.61 -1.17 2.66
N ASN A 11 -7.14 -2.42 2.74
CA ASN A 11 -7.05 -3.33 1.60
C ASN A 11 -8.18 -4.37 1.68
N ILE A 12 -9.14 -4.32 0.75
CA ILE A 12 -10.35 -5.14 0.81
C ILE A 12 -10.51 -5.91 -0.51
N VAL A 13 -10.69 -7.23 -0.40
CA VAL A 13 -11.09 -8.09 -1.53
C VAL A 13 -12.56 -8.43 -1.39
N CYS A 14 -13.36 -8.10 -2.39
CA CYS A 14 -14.76 -8.48 -2.49
C CYS A 14 -14.90 -9.64 -3.47
N MET A 15 -15.07 -10.86 -2.96
CA MET A 15 -15.44 -12.01 -3.80
C MET A 15 -16.94 -11.94 -4.09
N GLN A 16 -17.31 -11.98 -5.37
CA GLN A 16 -18.71 -11.91 -5.79
C GLN A 16 -19.01 -13.02 -6.79
N PRO A 17 -20.22 -13.61 -6.76
CA PRO A 17 -20.63 -14.54 -7.80
C PRO A 17 -20.75 -13.82 -9.14
N PHE A 18 -20.30 -14.48 -10.21
CA PHE A 18 -20.46 -13.99 -11.57
C PHE A 18 -21.94 -13.77 -11.93
N ALA A 19 -22.21 -12.80 -12.80
CA ALA A 19 -23.56 -12.41 -13.25
C ALA A 19 -24.54 -11.90 -12.17
N CYS A 20 -24.11 -11.71 -10.92
CA CYS A 20 -24.94 -11.05 -9.90
C CYS A 20 -25.06 -9.54 -10.19
N LEU A 21 -26.12 -9.14 -10.91
CA LEU A 21 -26.38 -7.75 -11.31
C LEU A 21 -26.28 -6.73 -10.16
N PRO A 22 -26.79 -7.00 -8.95
CA PRO A 22 -26.57 -6.12 -7.80
C PRO A 22 -25.07 -5.86 -7.55
N ASN A 23 -24.22 -6.88 -7.55
CA ASN A 23 -22.80 -6.67 -7.27
C ASN A 23 -22.06 -6.01 -8.47
N HIS A 24 -22.46 -6.35 -9.70
CA HIS A 24 -21.82 -5.84 -10.92
C HIS A 24 -22.18 -4.38 -11.23
N ILE A 25 -23.42 -3.96 -10.96
CA ILE A 25 -23.90 -2.61 -11.30
C ILE A 25 -23.91 -1.72 -10.06
N THR A 26 -24.76 -2.02 -9.08
CA THR A 26 -24.90 -1.17 -7.89
C THR A 26 -23.68 -1.28 -6.98
N GLY A 27 -23.12 -2.48 -6.80
CA GLY A 27 -21.91 -2.73 -6.01
C GLY A 27 -20.69 -1.95 -6.52
N LYS A 28 -20.45 -1.94 -7.83
CA LYS A 28 -19.37 -1.11 -8.43
C LYS A 28 -19.60 0.39 -8.19
N GLY A 29 -20.85 0.85 -8.24
CA GLY A 29 -21.22 2.23 -7.90
C GLY A 29 -20.89 2.59 -6.45
N VAL A 30 -21.24 1.72 -5.51
CA VAL A 30 -20.94 1.87 -4.08
C VAL A 30 -19.42 1.91 -3.85
N ILE A 31 -18.66 0.99 -4.45
CA ILE A 31 -17.19 0.97 -4.35
C ILE A 31 -16.59 2.30 -4.83
N LYS A 32 -17.10 2.86 -5.94
CA LYS A 32 -16.64 4.15 -6.47
C LYS A 32 -16.89 5.29 -5.48
N ALA A 33 -18.06 5.33 -4.85
CA ALA A 33 -18.39 6.32 -3.83
C ALA A 33 -17.50 6.19 -2.57
N ILE A 34 -17.25 4.95 -2.12
CA ILE A 34 -16.34 4.68 -1.00
C ILE A 34 -14.93 5.16 -1.32
N LYS A 35 -14.39 4.85 -2.50
CA LYS A 35 -13.06 5.32 -2.92
C LYS A 35 -12.93 6.83 -2.97
N LYS A 36 -14.02 7.55 -3.29
CA LYS A 36 -14.05 9.02 -3.24
C LYS A 36 -13.99 9.55 -1.81
N LYS A 37 -14.68 8.90 -0.87
CA LYS A 37 -14.71 9.30 0.55
C LYS A 37 -13.45 8.86 1.33
N TYR A 38 -12.87 7.72 0.97
CA TYR A 38 -11.69 7.12 1.58
C TYR A 38 -10.60 6.89 0.52
N PRO A 39 -9.79 7.92 0.20
CA PRO A 39 -8.79 7.82 -0.89
C PRO A 39 -7.71 6.77 -0.65
N LYS A 40 -7.44 6.43 0.62
CA LYS A 40 -6.48 5.37 1.01
C LYS A 40 -7.02 3.96 0.75
N SER A 41 -8.31 3.81 0.44
CA SER A 41 -8.92 2.49 0.27
C SER A 41 -8.49 1.81 -1.03
N ASN A 42 -7.99 0.59 -0.89
CA ASN A 42 -7.63 -0.31 -1.99
C ASN A 42 -8.64 -1.47 -2.02
N ILE A 43 -9.77 -1.22 -2.69
CA ILE A 43 -10.85 -2.20 -2.83
C ILE A 43 -10.79 -2.80 -4.23
N VAL A 44 -10.77 -4.13 -4.31
CA VAL A 44 -10.86 -4.89 -5.56
C VAL A 44 -12.04 -5.85 -5.51
N ALA A 45 -12.78 -5.93 -6.60
CA ALA A 45 -13.88 -6.88 -6.74
C ALA A 45 -13.45 -8.01 -7.69
N ILE A 46 -13.72 -9.25 -7.31
CA ILE A 46 -13.29 -10.46 -8.02
C ILE A 46 -14.51 -11.34 -8.27
N ASP A 47 -14.76 -11.59 -9.54
CA ASP A 47 -15.86 -12.43 -9.99
C ASP A 47 -15.44 -13.89 -9.91
N TYR A 48 -16.15 -14.67 -9.12
CA TYR A 48 -16.05 -16.13 -9.09
C TYR A 48 -17.02 -16.69 -10.13
N ASP A 49 -16.45 -17.16 -11.23
CA ASP A 49 -17.15 -17.84 -12.32
C ASP A 49 -16.49 -19.22 -12.51
N PRO A 50 -17.22 -20.34 -12.38
CA PRO A 50 -16.67 -21.66 -12.70
C PRO A 50 -16.25 -21.81 -14.16
N GLY A 51 -16.79 -20.98 -15.07
CA GLY A 51 -16.40 -20.94 -16.48
C GLY A 51 -15.17 -20.10 -16.79
N ALA A 52 -14.70 -19.27 -15.84
CA ALA A 52 -13.53 -18.42 -16.04
C ALA A 52 -12.27 -19.06 -15.48
N SER A 53 -11.12 -18.78 -16.13
CA SER A 53 -9.83 -19.24 -15.64
C SER A 53 -9.51 -18.67 -14.26
N GLU A 54 -9.01 -19.53 -13.37
CA GLU A 54 -8.46 -19.15 -12.06
C GLU A 54 -7.38 -18.06 -12.17
N VAL A 55 -6.68 -18.00 -13.30
CA VAL A 55 -5.66 -16.98 -13.60
C VAL A 55 -6.24 -15.57 -13.51
N ASN A 56 -7.50 -15.35 -13.91
CA ASN A 56 -8.14 -14.04 -13.79
C ASN A 56 -8.24 -13.62 -12.31
N GLN A 57 -8.68 -14.53 -11.44
CA GLN A 57 -8.81 -14.28 -9.99
C GLN A 57 -7.44 -14.00 -9.37
N LEU A 58 -6.46 -14.86 -9.66
CA LEU A 58 -5.08 -14.72 -9.16
C LEU A 58 -4.44 -13.41 -9.61
N ASN A 59 -4.66 -12.98 -10.85
CA ASN A 59 -4.11 -11.72 -11.36
C ASN A 59 -4.70 -10.51 -10.64
N ARG A 60 -6.01 -10.51 -10.34
CA ARG A 60 -6.63 -9.43 -9.57
C ARG A 60 -6.09 -9.35 -8.14
N ILE A 61 -5.92 -10.50 -7.50
CA ILE A 61 -5.32 -10.58 -6.16
C ILE A 61 -3.87 -10.08 -6.19
N LYS A 62 -3.06 -10.56 -7.14
CA LYS A 62 -1.65 -10.14 -7.30
C LYS A 62 -1.52 -8.63 -7.53
N LEU A 63 -2.36 -8.05 -8.40
CA LEU A 63 -2.36 -6.60 -8.66
C LEU A 63 -2.79 -5.79 -7.43
N MET A 64 -3.79 -6.27 -6.68
CA MET A 64 -4.20 -5.66 -5.43
C MET A 64 -3.05 -5.67 -4.40
N PHE A 65 -2.39 -6.82 -4.23
CA PHE A 65 -1.23 -6.96 -3.33
C PHE A 65 -0.04 -6.08 -3.76
N ALA A 66 0.23 -5.96 -5.05
CA ALA A 66 1.28 -5.07 -5.55
C ALA A 66 1.02 -3.61 -5.15
N THR A 67 -0.25 -3.18 -5.23
CA THR A 67 -0.67 -1.84 -4.77
C THR A 67 -0.57 -1.71 -3.25
N ALA A 68 -0.98 -2.74 -2.50
CA ALA A 68 -0.88 -2.77 -1.04
C ALA A 68 0.58 -2.64 -0.58
N LYS A 69 1.52 -3.39 -1.18
CA LYS A 69 2.96 -3.30 -0.91
C LYS A 69 3.52 -1.91 -1.22
N LYS A 70 3.13 -1.32 -2.35
CA LYS A 70 3.54 0.04 -2.72
C LYS A 70 3.07 1.08 -1.69
N ASN A 71 1.83 0.95 -1.22
CA ASN A 71 1.28 1.84 -0.20
C ASN A 71 2.00 1.69 1.14
N LEU A 72 2.35 0.45 1.54
CA LEU A 72 3.10 0.18 2.76
C LEU A 72 4.51 0.81 2.72
N ALA A 73 5.24 0.60 1.62
CA ALA A 73 6.56 1.19 1.43
C ALA A 73 6.52 2.75 1.41
N ALA A 74 5.43 3.34 0.92
CA ALA A 74 5.24 4.79 0.98
C ALA A 74 4.98 5.28 2.41
N GLN A 75 4.26 4.50 3.23
CA GLN A 75 4.04 4.80 4.65
C GLN A 75 5.35 4.71 5.46
N GLU A 76 6.15 3.67 5.25
CA GLU A 76 7.45 3.49 5.91
C GLU A 76 8.41 4.67 5.64
N LYS A 77 8.43 5.18 4.40
CA LYS A 77 9.23 6.36 4.05
C LYS A 77 8.76 7.64 4.76
N SER A 78 7.46 7.77 5.01
CA SER A 78 6.91 8.92 5.72
C SER A 78 7.17 8.89 7.23
N SER A 79 7.30 7.70 7.83
CA SER A 79 7.64 7.54 9.26
C SER A 79 9.13 7.76 9.57
N VAL A 80 10.02 7.54 8.59
CA VAL A 80 11.48 7.74 8.77
C VAL A 80 11.91 9.21 8.58
N ALA A 81 11.06 10.06 8.00
CA ALA A 81 11.37 11.48 7.78
C ALA A 81 11.32 12.36 9.06
N TYR A 82 10.85 11.81 10.19
CA TYR A 82 10.70 12.52 11.48
C TYR A 82 11.67 12.02 12.57
N GLN A 83 12.84 11.49 12.21
CA GLN A 83 13.95 11.37 13.15
C GLN A 83 14.87 12.58 12.98
N GLU A 84 14.57 13.64 13.73
CA GLU A 84 15.49 14.76 13.92
C GLU A 84 16.75 14.26 14.67
N PRO A 85 17.97 14.68 14.29
CA PRO A 85 19.21 14.15 14.87
C PRO A 85 19.43 14.74 16.27
N LEU A 86 19.07 14.00 17.31
CA LEU A 86 19.44 14.37 18.67
C LEU A 86 20.84 13.84 19.00
N LEU A 87 21.83 14.68 18.69
CA LEU A 87 23.14 14.82 19.36
C LEU A 87 23.74 13.56 20.00
N GLU A 88 24.71 12.95 19.31
CA GLU A 88 25.88 12.42 20.01
C GLU A 88 27.05 13.38 19.77
N THR A 89 27.13 14.37 20.65
CA THR A 89 28.33 15.18 20.86
C THR A 89 29.48 14.26 21.26
N CYS A 90 30.63 14.46 20.59
CA CYS A 90 31.98 14.34 21.12
C CYS A 90 32.22 13.29 22.21
N GLU A 91 32.90 12.18 21.87
CA GLU A 91 34.11 11.74 22.58
C GLU A 91 34.82 10.55 21.89
N ASN A 92 36.08 10.79 21.49
CA ASN A 92 37.21 9.83 21.40
C ASN A 92 37.13 8.63 20.43
N THR A 93 38.14 8.25 19.65
CA THR A 93 39.53 8.71 19.43
C THR A 93 40.11 7.86 18.28
N LYS A 94 41.01 8.48 17.48
CA LYS A 94 42.11 7.87 16.70
C LYS A 94 41.77 7.01 15.47
N SER A 95 41.95 7.61 14.29
CA SER A 95 43.02 7.26 13.33
C SER A 95 42.88 8.15 12.10
N GLN A 96 43.45 9.36 12.11
CA GLN A 96 44.65 9.70 11.32
C GLN A 96 44.81 8.98 9.96
N LYS A 97 45.07 9.84 8.94
CA LYS A 97 45.50 9.59 7.54
C LYS A 97 44.30 9.51 6.58
N ASP A 98 44.06 10.45 5.67
CA ASP A 98 45.03 11.16 4.85
C ASP A 98 44.66 12.63 4.57
N LEU A 99 45.55 13.51 5.02
CA LEU A 99 45.74 14.86 4.52
C LEU A 99 46.89 14.81 3.51
N ARG A 100 46.60 15.04 2.23
CA ARG A 100 47.51 15.35 1.10
C ARG A 100 46.59 15.37 -0.15
N ILE A 101 46.45 16.39 -0.99
CA ILE A 101 47.37 17.44 -1.43
C ILE A 101 46.51 18.62 -1.94
N MET A 102 46.47 19.73 -1.21
CA MET A 102 46.37 21.07 -1.81
C MET A 102 47.62 21.81 -1.35
N LYS A 103 48.59 21.95 -2.24
CA LYS A 103 49.66 22.94 -2.10
C LYS A 103 49.82 23.66 -3.43
N SER A 104 49.54 24.96 -3.34
CA SER A 104 50.10 26.07 -4.12
C SER A 104 49.61 26.25 -5.55
#